data_AF-R4MJN3-F1
#
_entry.id   AF-R4MJN3-F1
#
_cell.length_a   1.000
_cell.length_b   1.000
_cell.length_c   1.000
_cell.angle_alpha   90.00
_cell.angle_beta   90.00
_cell.angle_gamma   90.00
#
_symmetry.space_group_name_H-M   'P 1'
#
loop_
_entity.id
_entity.type
_entity.pdbx_description
1 polymer ?
#
loop_
_entity_poly.entity_id
_entity_poly.type
_entity_poly.pdbx_seq_one_letter_code
_entity_poly.pdbx_strand_id
1 'polypeptide(L)'
;MLSAIGIVPSAPVLVPELAGAAAAELADLGAAVIAAASLLPKSWIAVGTGRADDVVRPTDVGTFAGFGADVRVGLAPQDGDGVAVPVELPLCALLTAWVRGQARPEARAQVHVYASDHGQPARGRQLRAASTGSPIRSGY
;
A
#
# COMPACT_ATOMS: atom_id res chain seq x y z
N MET A 1 -5.96 17.92 -0.52
CA MET A 1 -7.38 17.58 -0.79
C MET A 1 -7.48 16.12 -1.19
N LEU A 2 -8.47 15.40 -0.67
CA LEU A 2 -8.79 14.04 -1.08
C LEU A 2 -9.57 14.07 -2.40
N SER A 3 -9.05 13.45 -3.46
CA SER A 3 -9.65 13.50 -4.80
C SER A 3 -10.24 12.17 -5.28
N ALA A 4 -9.82 11.03 -4.70
CA ALA A 4 -10.32 9.71 -5.02
C ALA A 4 -10.11 8.75 -3.84
N ILE A 5 -10.89 7.68 -3.78
CA ILE A 5 -10.78 6.61 -2.78
C ILE A 5 -10.87 5.26 -3.50
N GLY A 6 -9.98 4.33 -3.19
CA GLY A 6 -10.03 2.93 -3.61
C GLY A 6 -10.03 2.01 -2.40
N ILE A 7 -10.78 0.92 -2.46
CA ILE A 7 -10.79 -0.12 -1.42
C ILE A 7 -10.21 -1.39 -2.06
N VAL A 8 -9.16 -1.93 -1.45
CA VAL A 8 -8.45 -3.11 -1.93
C VAL A 8 -8.56 -4.22 -0.89
N PRO A 9 -8.89 -5.47 -1.27
CA PRO A 9 -8.83 -6.59 -0.36
C PRO A 9 -7.42 -6.78 0.20
N SER A 10 -7.26 -6.93 1.51
CA SER A 10 -5.95 -7.20 2.13
C SER A 10 -5.58 -8.69 2.06
N ALA A 11 -5.77 -9.33 0.91
CA ALA A 11 -5.53 -10.76 0.70
C ALA A 11 -4.23 -10.97 -0.13
N PRO A 12 -3.22 -11.73 0.38
CA PRO A 12 -1.95 -11.92 -0.33
C PRO A 12 -2.12 -12.62 -1.69
N VAL A 13 -3.18 -13.42 -1.84
CA VAL A 13 -3.53 -14.15 -3.07
C VAL A 13 -3.83 -13.22 -4.27
N LEU A 14 -3.94 -11.90 -4.07
CA LEU A 14 -3.97 -10.94 -5.17
C LEU A 14 -2.63 -10.88 -5.93
N VAL A 15 -1.53 -11.26 -5.28
CA VAL A 15 -0.20 -11.38 -5.89
C VAL A 15 -0.15 -12.72 -6.63
N PRO A 16 0.01 -12.77 -7.96
CA PRO A 16 -0.06 -14.01 -8.74
C PRO A 16 0.92 -15.09 -8.25
N GLU A 17 2.12 -14.68 -7.83
CA GLU A 17 3.16 -15.55 -7.30
C GLU A 17 2.76 -16.24 -5.98
N LEU A 18 1.80 -15.66 -5.24
CA LEU A 18 1.24 -16.24 -4.01
C LEU A 18 -0.04 -17.03 -4.26
N ALA A 19 -0.69 -16.87 -5.42
CA ALA A 19 -1.95 -17.54 -5.74
C ALA A 19 -1.76 -18.98 -6.28
N GLY A 20 -0.57 -19.30 -6.79
CA GLY A 20 -0.25 -20.63 -7.30
C GLY A 20 -1.25 -21.09 -8.37
N ALA A 21 -1.83 -22.28 -8.20
CA ALA A 21 -2.80 -22.84 -9.13
C ALA A 21 -4.09 -22.00 -9.27
N ALA A 22 -4.45 -21.20 -8.26
CA ALA A 22 -5.64 -20.35 -8.28
C ALA A 22 -5.40 -18.99 -8.95
N ALA A 23 -4.17 -18.70 -9.43
CA ALA A 23 -3.85 -17.41 -10.04
C ALA A 23 -4.78 -17.04 -11.21
N ALA A 24 -5.15 -18.03 -12.03
CA ALA A 24 -6.08 -17.81 -13.14
C ALA A 24 -7.50 -17.43 -12.67
N GLU A 25 -7.97 -18.03 -11.57
CA GLU A 25 -9.29 -17.74 -11.00
C GLU A 25 -9.35 -16.34 -10.38
N LEU A 26 -8.24 -15.84 -9.85
CA LEU A 26 -8.13 -14.51 -9.23
C LEU A 26 -7.63 -13.42 -10.18
N ALA A 27 -7.28 -13.76 -11.42
CA ALA A 27 -6.72 -12.81 -12.39
C ALA A 27 -7.65 -11.61 -12.61
N ASP A 28 -8.95 -11.86 -12.78
CA ASP A 28 -9.94 -10.80 -12.99
C ASP A 28 -10.08 -9.88 -11.76
N LEU A 29 -9.99 -10.44 -10.55
CA LEU A 29 -10.02 -9.66 -9.32
C LEU A 29 -8.76 -8.78 -9.19
N GLY A 30 -7.58 -9.34 -9.46
CA GLY A 30 -6.33 -8.60 -9.47
C GLY A 30 -6.35 -7.48 -10.51
N ALA A 31 -6.83 -7.76 -11.72
CA ALA A 31 -6.99 -6.78 -12.79
C ALA A 31 -7.95 -5.65 -12.39
N ALA A 32 -9.08 -5.97 -11.76
CA ALA A 32 -10.04 -4.97 -11.28
C ALA A 32 -9.43 -4.05 -10.20
N VAL A 33 -8.66 -4.62 -9.27
CA VAL A 33 -7.93 -3.85 -8.24
C VAL A 33 -6.92 -2.90 -8.87
N ILE A 34 -6.11 -3.38 -9.81
CA ILE A 34 -5.10 -2.58 -10.51
C ILE A 34 -5.78 -1.47 -11.33
N ALA A 35 -6.87 -1.80 -12.04
CA ALA A 35 -7.64 -0.83 -12.81
C ALA A 35 -8.22 0.27 -11.92
N ALA A 36 -8.83 -0.08 -10.77
CA ALA A 36 -9.36 0.90 -9.83
C ALA A 36 -8.24 1.79 -9.25
N ALA A 37 -7.11 1.20 -8.86
CA ALA A 37 -5.98 1.95 -8.31
C ALA A 37 -5.32 2.86 -9.34
N SER A 38 -5.40 2.53 -10.64
CA SER A 38 -4.90 3.39 -11.71
C SER A 38 -5.64 4.72 -11.77
N LEU A 39 -6.86 4.83 -11.22
CA LEU A 39 -7.61 6.09 -11.20
C LEU A 39 -7.16 7.03 -10.07
N LEU A 40 -6.30 6.57 -9.16
CA LEU A 40 -5.83 7.36 -8.02
C LEU A 40 -4.75 8.40 -8.43
N PRO A 41 -4.65 9.53 -7.72
CA PRO A 41 -3.63 10.56 -7.96
C PRO A 41 -2.22 10.05 -7.62
N LYS A 42 -1.15 10.82 -7.87
CA LYS A 42 0.24 10.38 -7.58
C LYS A 42 0.63 10.33 -6.09
N SER A 43 -0.21 10.81 -5.17
CA SER A 43 0.07 10.82 -3.73
C SER A 43 -1.01 10.05 -2.99
N TRP A 44 -0.62 8.96 -2.33
CA TRP A 44 -1.53 8.03 -1.67
C TRP A 44 -1.34 8.07 -0.16
N ILE A 45 -2.46 8.02 0.56
CA ILE A 45 -2.51 7.69 1.97
C ILE A 45 -3.29 6.39 2.06
N ALA A 46 -2.59 5.30 2.34
CA ALA A 46 -3.20 4.00 2.58
C ALA A 46 -3.49 3.82 4.06
N VAL A 47 -4.59 3.13 4.36
CA VAL A 47 -4.99 2.80 5.72
C VAL A 47 -5.25 1.32 5.78
N GLY A 48 -4.65 0.65 6.75
CA GLY A 48 -4.83 -0.79 6.96
C GLY A 48 -4.64 -1.18 8.41
N THR A 49 -4.74 -2.47 8.68
CA THR A 49 -4.61 -3.04 10.02
C THR A 49 -3.32 -3.82 10.18
N GLY A 50 -2.79 -3.86 11.40
CA GLY A 50 -1.60 -4.60 11.77
C GLY A 50 -1.61 -5.04 13.23
N ARG A 51 -0.43 -5.50 13.70
CA ARG A 51 -0.22 -5.92 15.09
C ARG A 51 -0.15 -4.72 16.06
N ALA A 52 0.28 -3.56 15.58
CA ALA A 52 0.41 -2.34 16.35
C ALA A 52 0.06 -1.14 15.47
N ASP A 53 -0.25 0.00 16.11
CA ASP A 53 -0.38 1.28 15.42
C ASP A 53 1.01 1.68 14.88
N ASP A 54 1.10 2.03 13.60
CA ASP A 54 2.37 2.40 12.95
C ASP A 54 2.16 3.30 11.72
N VAL A 55 3.22 3.95 11.25
CA VAL A 55 3.24 4.71 10.00
C VAL A 55 4.44 4.27 9.14
N VAL A 56 4.15 3.53 8.08
CA VAL A 56 5.15 3.07 7.11
C VAL A 56 5.49 4.20 6.14
N ARG A 57 6.79 4.46 5.97
CA ARG A 57 7.30 5.61 5.20
C ARG A 57 7.37 5.26 3.70
N PRO A 58 7.25 6.26 2.81
CA PRO A 58 7.40 6.05 1.37
C PRO A 58 8.75 5.45 0.95
N THR A 59 9.79 5.62 1.76
CA THR A 59 11.15 5.09 1.52
C THR A 59 11.30 3.62 1.87
N ASP A 60 10.34 3.04 2.61
CA ASP A 60 10.44 1.67 3.07
C ASP A 60 10.17 0.70 1.90
N VAL A 61 10.98 -0.35 1.83
CA VAL A 61 10.86 -1.45 0.86
C VAL A 61 10.55 -2.71 1.63
N GLY A 62 9.60 -3.50 1.13
CA GLY A 62 9.22 -4.79 1.71
C GLY A 62 9.34 -5.92 0.69
N THR A 63 9.12 -7.14 1.16
CA THR A 63 9.04 -8.34 0.32
C THR A 63 7.91 -9.24 0.80
N PHE A 64 7.30 -9.97 -0.14
CA PHE A 64 6.36 -11.04 0.17
C PHE A 64 7.04 -12.35 0.61
N ALA A 65 8.37 -12.36 0.83
CA ALA A 65 9.11 -13.58 1.20
C ALA A 65 8.53 -14.26 2.45
N GLY A 66 8.03 -13.48 3.42
CA GLY A 66 7.32 -14.01 4.60
C GLY A 66 5.98 -14.71 4.31
N PHE A 67 5.46 -14.58 3.09
CA PHE A 67 4.24 -15.23 2.59
C PHE A 67 4.53 -16.33 1.56
N GLY A 68 5.80 -16.57 1.21
CA GLY A 68 6.22 -17.66 0.32
C GLY A 68 6.67 -17.24 -1.08
N ALA A 69 6.74 -15.95 -1.42
CA ALA A 69 7.27 -15.47 -2.71
C ALA A 69 8.18 -14.26 -2.53
N ASP A 70 9.41 -14.28 -3.09
CA ASP A 70 10.33 -13.15 -3.01
C ASP A 70 10.00 -12.05 -4.02
N VAL A 71 8.83 -11.44 -3.85
CA VAL A 71 8.36 -10.29 -4.62
C VAL A 71 8.66 -9.03 -3.82
N ARG A 72 9.66 -8.26 -4.27
CA ARG A 72 10.04 -6.97 -3.66
C ARG A 72 9.11 -5.85 -4.11
N VAL A 73 8.73 -4.99 -3.17
CA VAL A 73 7.79 -3.89 -3.41
C VAL A 73 8.20 -2.65 -2.63
N GLY A 74 7.96 -1.47 -3.20
CA GLY A 74 8.30 -0.18 -2.61
C GLY A 74 7.14 0.81 -2.65
N LEU A 75 7.10 1.72 -1.67
CA LEU A 75 6.03 2.72 -1.53
C LEU A 75 6.31 4.03 -2.30
N ALA A 76 7.47 4.16 -2.95
CA ALA A 76 7.83 5.30 -3.79
C ALA A 76 8.64 4.84 -5.00
N PRO A 77 8.80 5.69 -6.04
CA PRO A 77 9.76 5.43 -7.11
C PRO A 77 11.14 5.24 -6.50
N GLN A 78 11.85 4.20 -6.95
CA GLN A 78 13.23 3.96 -6.55
C GLN A 78 14.12 4.85 -7.44
N ASP A 79 14.57 5.97 -6.89
CA ASP A 79 15.41 6.94 -7.59
C ASP A 79 16.90 6.56 -7.37
N GLY A 80 17.41 5.54 -8.09
CA GLY A 80 18.86 5.23 -8.17
C GLY A 80 19.26 3.75 -8.05
N ASP A 81 20.56 3.47 -8.25
CA ASP A 81 21.18 2.12 -8.23
C ASP A 81 21.33 1.51 -6.82
N GLY A 82 20.84 2.20 -5.79
CA GLY A 82 20.91 1.73 -4.41
C GLY A 82 19.85 0.67 -4.13
N VAL A 83 20.26 -0.58 -3.92
CA VAL A 83 19.36 -1.66 -3.49
C VAL A 83 18.96 -1.41 -2.04
N ALA A 84 17.78 -0.83 -1.82
CA ALA A 84 17.21 -0.72 -0.48
C ALA A 84 17.02 -2.12 0.13
N VAL A 85 17.49 -2.29 1.37
CA VAL A 85 17.34 -3.56 2.10
C VAL A 85 15.87 -3.71 2.51
N PRO A 86 15.17 -4.78 2.11
CA PRO A 86 13.79 -4.99 2.53
C PRO A 86 13.66 -5.11 4.04
N VAL A 87 12.69 -4.43 4.61
CA VAL A 87 12.30 -4.54 6.02
C VAL A 87 10.99 -5.31 6.16
N GLU A 88 10.71 -5.83 7.35
CA GLU A 88 9.42 -6.45 7.63
C GLU A 88 8.32 -5.37 7.62
N LEU A 89 7.35 -5.52 6.72
CA LEU A 89 6.22 -4.61 6.59
C LEU A 89 4.90 -5.37 6.82
N PRO A 90 3.88 -4.72 7.41
CA PRO A 90 2.57 -5.33 7.53
C PRO A 90 1.94 -5.58 6.15
N LEU A 91 1.09 -6.59 6.05
CA LEU A 91 0.48 -7.01 4.78
C LEU A 91 -0.22 -5.89 4.02
N CYS A 92 -0.92 -4.99 4.74
CA CYS A 92 -1.57 -3.85 4.10
C CYS A 92 -0.58 -2.90 3.42
N ALA A 93 0.64 -2.75 3.97
CA ALA A 93 1.70 -1.95 3.37
C ALA A 93 2.32 -2.67 2.16
N LEU A 94 2.56 -3.98 2.26
CA LEU A 94 3.04 -4.79 1.13
C LEU A 94 2.08 -4.75 -0.06
N LEU A 95 0.78 -4.93 0.18
CA LEU A 95 -0.24 -4.84 -0.87
C LEU A 95 -0.38 -3.43 -1.42
N THR A 96 -0.31 -2.39 -0.58
CA THR A 96 -0.30 -1.00 -1.05
C THR A 96 0.87 -0.77 -2.01
N ALA A 97 2.08 -1.20 -1.63
CA ALA A 97 3.28 -1.08 -2.44
C ALA A 97 3.19 -1.88 -3.75
N TRP A 98 2.64 -3.09 -3.71
CA TRP A 98 2.40 -3.92 -4.89
C TRP A 98 1.42 -3.28 -5.86
N VAL A 99 0.21 -2.91 -5.39
CA VAL A 99 -0.82 -2.27 -6.21
C VAL A 99 -0.31 -0.96 -6.81
N ARG A 100 0.42 -0.17 -6.02
CA ARG A 100 1.09 1.04 -6.48
C ARG A 100 2.07 0.74 -7.62
N GLY A 101 2.93 -0.26 -7.44
CA GLY A 101 3.90 -0.68 -8.45
C GLY A 101 3.26 -1.15 -9.76
N GLN A 102 2.09 -1.79 -9.70
CA GLN A 102 1.36 -2.25 -10.88
C GLN A 102 0.54 -1.14 -11.57
N ALA A 103 -0.16 -0.32 -10.78
CA ALA A 103 -1.15 0.61 -11.30
C ALA A 103 -0.60 2.01 -11.61
N ARG A 104 0.34 2.50 -10.79
CA ARG A 104 0.94 3.84 -10.86
C ARG A 104 2.40 3.80 -10.38
N PRO A 105 3.35 3.27 -11.17
CA PRO A 105 4.76 3.12 -10.80
C PRO A 105 5.49 4.44 -10.49
N GLU A 106 4.87 5.59 -10.73
CA GLU A 106 5.34 6.93 -10.40
C GLU A 106 4.76 7.51 -9.10
N ALA A 107 3.71 6.89 -8.53
CA ALA A 107 3.03 7.39 -7.33
C ALA A 107 3.88 7.22 -6.07
N ARG A 108 3.59 7.95 -4.99
CA ARG A 108 4.20 7.78 -3.67
C ARG A 108 3.11 7.52 -2.65
N ALA A 109 3.32 6.59 -1.73
CA ALA A 109 2.36 6.15 -0.74
C ALA A 109 2.95 6.22 0.68
N GLN A 110 2.14 6.66 1.64
CA GLN A 110 2.36 6.48 3.07
C GLN A 110 1.26 5.59 3.62
N VAL A 111 1.59 4.67 4.52
CA VAL A 111 0.62 3.71 5.07
C VAL A 111 0.44 3.97 6.55
N HIS A 112 -0.79 4.23 6.97
CA HIS A 112 -1.19 4.27 8.38
C HIS A 112 -1.74 2.89 8.76
N VAL A 113 -1.08 2.28 9.72
CA VAL A 113 -1.42 0.95 10.24
C VAL A 113 -2.09 1.15 11.59
N TYR A 114 -3.23 0.50 11.77
CA TYR A 114 -3.93 0.50 13.05
C TYR A 114 -3.97 -0.90 13.65
N ALA A 115 -3.71 -0.99 14.95
CA ALA A 115 -3.86 -2.23 15.71
C ALA A 115 -5.29 -2.75 15.56
N SER A 116 -5.40 -4.03 15.21
CA SER A 116 -6.66 -4.72 14.87
C SER A 116 -7.64 -4.81 16.06
N ASP A 117 -7.14 -4.53 17.26
CA ASP A 117 -7.73 -4.88 18.55
C ASP A 117 -8.57 -3.72 19.15
N HIS A 118 -8.60 -2.55 18.49
CA HIS A 118 -9.10 -1.30 19.07
C HIS A 118 -10.29 -0.70 18.29
N GLY A 119 -11.21 -0.04 18.99
CA GLY A 119 -12.47 0.52 18.45
C GLY A 119 -12.30 1.55 17.32
N GLN A 120 -13.02 1.33 16.22
CA GLN A 120 -12.92 2.02 14.92
C GLN A 120 -13.27 3.53 14.85
N PRO A 121 -14.22 4.11 15.62
CA PRO A 121 -14.80 5.41 15.27
C PRO A 121 -13.96 6.66 15.60
N ALA A 122 -13.05 6.60 16.59
CA ALA A 122 -12.20 7.75 16.95
C ALA A 122 -11.11 8.02 15.89
N ARG A 123 -10.62 6.96 15.25
CA ARG A 123 -9.53 7.01 14.26
C ARG A 123 -9.95 7.62 12.93
N GLY A 124 -11.20 7.37 12.50
CA GLY A 124 -11.76 8.00 11.30
C GLY A 124 -11.77 9.53 11.35
N ARG A 125 -11.94 10.13 12.55
CA ARG A 125 -11.85 11.59 12.73
C ARG A 125 -10.41 12.11 12.62
N GLN A 126 -9.43 11.39 13.17
CA GLN A 126 -8.01 11.76 13.06
C GLN A 126 -7.52 11.70 11.61
N LEU A 127 -7.91 10.66 10.86
CA LEU A 127 -7.59 10.53 9.43
C LEU A 127 -8.16 11.69 8.60
N ARG A 128 -9.41 12.07 8.86
CA ARG A 128 -10.03 13.24 8.22
C ARG A 128 -9.21 14.49 8.49
N ALA A 129 -8.80 14.74 9.73
CA ALA A 129 -7.97 15.89 10.08
C ALA A 129 -6.62 15.90 9.34
N ALA A 130 -5.94 14.76 9.23
CA ALA A 130 -4.67 14.64 8.49
C ALA A 130 -4.85 14.92 6.98
N SER A 131 -5.93 14.43 6.38
CA SER A 131 -6.25 14.66 4.95
C SER A 131 -6.60 16.11 4.61
N THR A 132 -7.04 16.89 5.61
CA THR A 132 -7.38 18.31 5.49
C THR A 132 -6.21 19.24 5.87
N GLY A 133 -5.27 18.79 6.71
CA GLY A 133 -4.25 19.63 7.35
C GLY A 133 -2.87 19.73 6.69
N SER A 134 -2.58 19.01 5.60
CA SER A 134 -1.23 19.04 5.00
C SER A 134 -1.21 19.75 3.64
N PRO A 135 -0.74 21.02 3.54
CA PRO A 135 -0.17 21.50 2.31
C PRO A 135 1.12 20.73 2.10
N ILE A 136 1.15 19.90 1.06
CA ILE A 136 2.35 19.20 0.61
C ILE A 136 3.41 20.28 0.40
N ARG A 137 4.37 20.35 1.32
CA ARG A 137 5.42 21.36 1.29
C ARG A 137 6.34 21.01 0.12
N SER A 138 6.09 21.64 -1.03
CA SER A 138 6.96 21.59 -2.20
C SER A 138 8.28 22.26 -1.82
N GLY A 139 9.29 21.46 -1.49
CA GLY A 139 10.67 21.90 -1.36
C GLY A 139 11.36 21.78 -2.71
N TYR A 140 11.88 22.92 -3.18
CA TYR A 140 12.78 23.10 -4.31
C TYR A 140 14.05 22.25 -4.19
#